data_AF-A0AAD8N2Q5-F1
#
_entry.id   AF-A0AAD8N2Q5-F1
#
_cell.length_a   1.000
_cell.length_b   1.000
_cell.length_c   1.000
_cell.angle_alpha   90.00
_cell.angle_beta   90.00
_cell.angle_gamma   90.00
#
_symmetry.space_group_name_H-M   'P 1'
#
loop_
_entity.id
_entity.type
_entity.pdbx_description
1 polymer ?
#
loop_
_entity_poly.entity_id
_entity_poly.type
_entity_poly.pdbx_seq_one_letter_code
_entity_poly.pdbx_strand_id
1 'polypeptide(L)'
;MPKLIQLNLSNNLLYGQVPESLLQKFGNESFSGNEELCGASPFPECSRINEPPLAASNQTVESSPTSPGKKSKRKGLSPGAIVAIVIATAVVIVVVIYVIVACYCGRYSRDSNVGSESGKKRTSYGSEKKVFANNGGGDSDGTSASDKSKLVFFDRKKQFELEDLLKASAEMLGKGSLGTVYRAVLDDGIAVAVI
;
A
#
# COMPACT_ATOMS: atom_id res chain seq x y z
N MET A 1 -4.50 36.21 12.65
CA MET A 1 -3.72 35.10 13.26
C MET A 1 -4.70 34.02 13.69
N PRO A 2 -4.55 32.76 13.27
CA PRO A 2 -5.45 31.69 13.69
C PRO A 2 -5.45 31.56 15.22
N LYS A 3 -6.64 31.60 15.83
CA LYS A 3 -6.80 31.40 17.27
C LYS A 3 -6.68 29.91 17.56
N LEU A 4 -5.63 29.52 18.28
CA LEU A 4 -5.50 28.14 18.75
C LEU A 4 -6.63 27.85 19.75
N ILE A 5 -7.49 26.87 19.42
CA ILE A 5 -8.69 26.49 20.17
C ILE A 5 -8.35 25.44 21.23
N GLN A 6 -7.44 24.51 20.90
CA GLN A 6 -7.05 23.41 21.77
C GLN A 6 -5.53 23.31 21.81
N LEU A 7 -4.99 23.07 23.00
CA LEU A 7 -3.57 22.83 23.25
C LEU A 7 -3.49 21.71 24.28
N ASN A 8 -2.73 20.65 24.01
CA ASN A 8 -2.48 19.58 24.97
C ASN A 8 -0.97 19.33 25.02
N LEU A 9 -0.37 19.61 26.17
CA LEU A 9 1.03 19.43 26.52
C LEU A 9 1.20 18.45 27.68
N SER A 10 0.19 17.64 27.97
CA SER A 10 0.23 16.67 29.06
C SER A 10 1.29 15.57 28.81
N ASN A 11 1.80 14.96 29.89
CA ASN A 11 2.72 13.83 29.88
C ASN A 11 4.01 14.09 29.07
N ASN A 12 4.59 15.28 29.24
CA ASN A 12 5.87 15.64 28.66
C ASN A 12 6.92 15.88 29.79
N LEU A 13 8.13 16.26 29.38
CA LEU A 13 9.23 16.63 30.28
C LEU A 13 9.42 18.15 30.26
N LEU A 14 8.33 18.91 30.42
CA LEU A 14 8.38 20.36 30.49
C LEU A 14 8.74 20.81 31.90
N TYR A 15 9.51 21.90 31.99
CA TYR A 15 10.00 22.46 33.25
C TYR A 15 9.80 23.98 33.28
N GLY A 16 9.72 24.52 34.51
CA GLY A 16 9.65 25.96 34.75
C GLY A 16 8.23 26.50 34.90
N GLN A 17 8.11 27.83 34.84
CA GLN A 17 6.85 28.51 35.19
C GLN A 17 5.81 28.42 34.08
N VAL A 18 4.62 27.91 34.39
CA VAL A 18 3.46 27.98 33.49
C VAL A 18 2.88 29.40 33.49
N PRO A 19 2.79 30.10 32.34
CA PRO A 19 2.16 31.41 32.29
C PRO A 19 0.68 31.33 32.62
N GLU A 20 0.21 32.21 33.52
CA GLU A 20 -1.18 32.24 33.99
C GLU A 20 -2.18 32.47 32.83
N SER A 21 -1.81 33.28 31.84
CA SER A 21 -2.62 33.50 30.63
C SER A 21 -2.83 32.24 29.80
N LEU A 22 -1.87 31.31 29.83
CA LEU A 22 -1.93 30.04 29.13
C LEU A 22 -2.77 29.04 29.92
N LEU A 23 -2.60 29.02 31.25
CA LEU A 23 -3.40 28.21 32.16
C LEU A 23 -4.88 28.60 32.13
N GLN A 24 -5.20 29.90 32.13
CA GLN A 24 -6.57 30.39 32.05
C GLN A 24 -7.24 30.05 30.70
N LYS A 25 -6.45 30.02 29.62
CA LYS A 25 -6.96 29.79 28.27
C LYS A 25 -7.17 28.31 27.96
N PHE A 26 -6.31 27.41 28.45
CA PHE A 26 -6.30 26.00 28.06
C PHE A 26 -6.52 25.01 29.22
N GLY A 27 -6.59 25.50 30.46
CA GLY A 27 -6.82 24.67 31.65
C GLY A 27 -5.58 23.90 32.11
N ASN A 28 -5.66 23.37 33.33
CA ASN A 28 -4.64 22.57 34.01
C ASN A 28 -4.39 21.21 33.34
N GLU A 29 -5.44 20.57 32.81
CA GLU A 29 -5.37 19.25 32.15
C GLU A 29 -4.39 19.24 30.97
N SER A 30 -4.29 20.37 30.28
CA SER A 30 -3.37 20.57 29.17
C SER A 30 -1.90 20.51 29.57
N PHE A 31 -1.59 20.53 30.87
CA PHE A 31 -0.22 20.56 31.41
C PHE A 31 0.05 19.44 32.42
N SER A 32 -0.90 18.52 32.63
CA SER A 32 -0.76 17.42 33.59
C SER A 32 0.39 16.47 33.21
N GLY A 33 0.96 15.72 34.16
CA GLY A 33 2.02 14.75 33.87
C GLY A 33 3.38 15.36 33.50
N ASN A 34 3.61 16.64 33.82
CA ASN A 34 4.93 17.27 33.73
C ASN A 34 5.40 17.62 35.16
N GLU A 35 6.32 16.83 35.73
CA GLU A 35 6.70 16.92 37.15
C GLU A 35 7.48 18.19 37.52
N GLU A 36 8.19 18.79 36.56
CA GLU A 36 9.03 19.97 36.78
C GLU A 36 8.33 21.31 36.46
N LEU A 37 7.02 21.29 36.23
CA LEU A 37 6.24 22.52 36.08
C LEU A 37 5.93 23.15 37.43
N CYS A 38 6.06 24.46 37.50
CA CYS A 38 5.75 25.27 38.66
C CYS A 38 4.91 26.49 38.25
N GLY A 39 4.29 27.20 39.18
CA GLY A 39 3.54 28.42 38.87
C GLY A 39 2.33 28.64 39.77
N ALA A 40 1.23 29.13 39.18
CA ALA A 40 -0.04 29.33 39.87
C ALA A 40 -0.74 27.97 40.11
N SER A 41 -1.66 27.94 41.08
CA SER A 41 -2.48 26.76 41.40
C SER A 41 -3.07 26.12 40.13
N PRO A 42 -2.95 24.79 39.95
CA PRO A 42 -2.59 23.75 40.92
C PRO A 42 -1.08 23.37 40.97
N PHE A 43 -0.21 24.11 40.30
CA PHE A 43 1.22 23.78 40.25
C PHE A 43 1.95 24.23 41.53
N PRO A 44 3.06 23.57 41.91
CA PRO A 44 3.91 24.04 43.01
C PRO A 44 4.49 25.42 42.70
N GLU A 45 4.76 26.23 43.73
CA GLU A 45 5.38 27.54 43.53
C GLU A 45 6.80 27.40 42.98
N CYS A 46 7.15 28.26 42.02
CA CYS A 46 8.51 28.29 41.49
C CYS A 46 9.47 28.88 42.53
N SER A 47 10.53 28.14 42.87
CA SER A 47 11.62 28.65 43.72
C SER A 47 12.32 29.83 43.05
N ARG A 48 11.94 31.06 43.42
CA ARG A 48 12.70 32.26 43.06
C ARG A 48 13.92 32.33 43.95
N ILE A 49 15.10 32.08 43.38
CA ILE A 49 16.38 32.45 44.01
C ILE A 49 16.49 33.99 43.93
N ASN A 50 15.77 34.69 44.79
CA ASN A 50 15.88 36.15 44.97
C ASN A 50 15.87 36.45 46.47
N GLU A 51 16.89 35.97 47.19
CA GLU A 51 17.28 36.55 48.46
C GLU A 51 18.81 36.50 48.56
N PRO A 52 19.50 37.63 48.78
CA PRO A 52 20.94 37.63 49.00
C PRO A 52 21.21 36.99 50.37
N PRO A 53 22.09 35.97 50.48
CA PRO A 53 22.43 35.46 51.80
C PRO A 53 23.30 36.49 52.52
N LEU A 54 22.72 37.11 53.55
CA LEU A 54 23.51 37.74 54.61
C LEU A 54 24.46 36.69 55.19
N ALA A 55 25.69 37.12 55.39
CA ALA A 55 26.77 36.36 55.98
C ALA A 55 26.37 35.66 57.29
N ALA A 56 26.66 34.36 57.40
CA ALA A 56 27.36 33.80 58.56
C ALA A 56 27.69 32.31 58.36
N SER A 57 28.96 32.01 58.65
CA SER A 57 29.47 30.78 59.27
C SER A 57 29.74 29.55 58.41
N ASN A 58 31.00 29.47 57.98
CA ASN A 58 31.89 28.30 58.01
C ASN A 58 31.26 26.94 58.34
N GLN A 59 31.24 26.05 57.35
CA GLN A 59 31.64 24.67 57.60
C GLN A 59 32.35 24.10 56.37
N THR A 60 33.62 23.79 56.61
CA THR A 60 34.55 23.04 55.77
C THR A 60 33.97 21.67 55.45
N VAL A 61 33.72 21.37 54.18
CA VAL A 61 33.96 20.03 53.64
C VAL A 61 34.57 20.17 52.25
N GLU A 62 35.88 19.95 52.26
CA GLU A 62 36.71 19.64 51.10
C GLU A 62 36.22 18.32 50.46
N SER A 63 35.74 18.39 49.21
CA SER A 63 35.89 17.29 48.26
C SER A 63 35.90 17.84 46.83
N SER A 64 37.00 17.53 46.15
CA SER A 64 37.54 17.93 44.86
C SER A 64 36.59 18.11 43.66
N PRO A 65 37.03 18.83 42.60
CA PRO A 65 36.21 19.17 41.44
C PRO A 65 36.09 17.97 40.50
N THR A 66 34.87 17.63 40.08
CA THR A 66 34.66 16.69 38.96
C THR A 66 33.54 17.17 38.04
N SER A 67 33.99 17.50 36.83
CA SER A 67 33.27 17.49 35.55
C SER A 67 32.41 18.70 35.17
N PRO A 68 32.77 19.42 34.09
CA PRO A 68 31.88 20.39 33.46
C PRO A 68 30.75 19.64 32.73
N GLY A 69 29.51 19.92 33.13
CA GLY A 69 28.31 19.43 32.46
C GLY A 69 28.31 19.80 30.97
N LYS A 70 28.59 18.82 30.11
CA LYS A 70 28.42 18.95 28.65
C LYS A 70 26.94 19.13 28.36
N LYS A 71 26.53 20.37 28.06
CA LYS A 71 25.26 20.66 27.40
C LYS A 71 25.24 19.91 26.07
N SER A 72 24.46 18.83 25.99
CA SER A 72 24.28 18.05 24.77
C SER A 72 23.51 18.90 23.75
N LYS A 73 24.23 19.52 22.80
CA LYS A 73 23.60 20.10 21.62
C LYS A 73 22.94 18.95 20.85
N ARG A 74 21.60 18.90 20.83
CA ARG A 74 20.86 18.02 19.92
C ARG A 74 21.23 18.43 18.50
N LYS A 75 22.09 17.67 17.84
CA LYS A 75 22.41 17.87 16.43
C LYS A 75 21.19 17.39 15.63
N GLY A 76 20.54 18.31 14.92
CA GLY A 76 19.54 17.95 13.93
C GLY A 76 20.13 17.05 12.85
N LEU A 77 19.27 16.37 12.09
CA LEU A 77 19.70 15.52 10.99
C LEU A 77 20.51 16.35 9.97
N SER A 78 21.69 15.86 9.62
CA SER A 78 22.54 16.50 8.61
C SER A 78 21.77 16.65 7.30
N PRO A 79 21.96 17.74 6.52
CA PRO A 79 21.37 17.88 5.20
C PRO A 79 21.59 16.65 4.30
N GLY A 80 22.75 16.00 4.42
CA GLY A 80 23.04 14.76 3.67
C GLY A 80 22.18 13.57 4.10
N ALA A 81 21.81 13.47 5.38
CA ALA A 81 20.90 12.44 5.87
C ALA A 81 19.48 12.65 5.33
N ILE A 82 19.04 13.90 5.23
CA ILE A 82 17.73 14.24 4.65
C ILE A 82 17.70 13.85 3.17
N VAL A 83 18.73 14.21 2.39
CA VAL A 83 18.82 13.85 0.97
C VAL A 83 18.84 12.33 0.78
N ALA A 84 19.59 11.60 1.62
CA ALA A 84 19.64 10.14 1.55
C ALA A 84 18.26 9.49 1.80
N ILE A 85 17.47 10.00 2.75
CA ILE A 85 16.12 9.51 3.03
C ILE A 85 15.19 9.76 1.83
N VAL A 86 15.26 10.93 1.21
CA VAL A 86 14.44 11.25 0.03
C VAL A 86 14.76 10.31 -1.13
N ILE A 87 16.03 10.05 -1.41
CA ILE A 87 16.42 9.12 -2.47
C ILE A 87 15.97 7.69 -2.15
N ALA A 88 16.20 7.22 -0.91
CA ALA A 88 15.80 5.89 -0.48
C ALA A 88 14.28 5.69 -0.60
N THR A 89 13.49 6.65 -0.14
CA THR A 89 12.02 6.61 -0.23
C THR A 89 11.53 6.64 -1.67
N ALA A 90 12.12 7.48 -2.53
CA ALA A 90 11.79 7.50 -3.95
C ALA A 90 12.06 6.14 -4.64
N VAL A 91 13.21 5.52 -4.36
CA VAL A 91 13.55 4.18 -4.90
C VAL A 91 12.55 3.13 -4.42
N VAL A 92 12.21 3.12 -3.12
CA VAL A 92 11.22 2.18 -2.57
C VAL A 92 9.86 2.35 -3.24
N ILE A 93 9.39 3.59 -3.42
CA ILE A 93 8.12 3.87 -4.10
C ILE A 93 8.13 3.35 -5.53
N VAL A 94 9.21 3.60 -6.29
CA VAL A 94 9.34 3.10 -7.67
C VAL A 94 9.30 1.57 -7.72
N VAL A 95 10.00 0.89 -6.80
CA VAL A 95 9.97 -0.58 -6.72
C VAL A 95 8.58 -1.08 -6.38
N VAL A 96 7.89 -0.46 -5.43
CA VAL A 96 6.51 -0.83 -5.06
C VAL A 96 5.55 -0.64 -6.23
N ILE A 97 5.61 0.49 -6.93
CA ILE A 97 4.79 0.74 -8.13
C ILE A 97 5.11 -0.30 -9.21
N TYR A 98 6.39 -0.59 -9.45
CA TYR A 98 6.80 -1.60 -10.42
C TYR A 98 6.23 -2.99 -10.06
N VAL A 99 6.33 -3.41 -8.80
CA VAL A 99 5.77 -4.68 -8.33
C VAL A 99 4.25 -4.69 -8.47
N ILE A 100 3.57 -3.60 -8.11
CA ILE A 100 2.13 -3.46 -8.26
C ILE A 100 1.72 -3.61 -9.72
N VAL A 101 2.38 -2.89 -10.63
CA VAL A 101 2.13 -3.01 -12.08
C VAL A 101 2.46 -4.41 -12.58
N ALA A 102 3.58 -5.00 -12.16
CA ALA A 102 3.94 -6.37 -12.52
C ALA A 102 2.95 -7.40 -11.97
N CYS A 103 2.35 -7.17 -10.80
CA CYS A 103 1.30 -8.03 -10.24
C CYS A 103 -0.03 -7.86 -10.99
N TYR A 104 -0.41 -6.64 -11.35
CA TYR A 104 -1.63 -6.38 -12.12
C TYR A 104 -1.51 -6.86 -13.57
N CYS A 105 -0.40 -6.55 -14.26
CA CYS A 105 -0.11 -7.03 -15.60
C CYS A 105 0.26 -8.52 -15.62
N GLY A 106 0.93 -9.05 -14.60
CA GLY A 106 1.24 -10.47 -14.48
C GLY A 106 0.01 -11.32 -14.18
N ARG A 107 -1.00 -10.77 -13.49
CA ARG A 107 -2.34 -11.38 -13.43
C ARG A 107 -3.06 -11.30 -14.77
N TYR A 108 -2.93 -10.18 -15.50
CA TYR A 108 -3.46 -10.06 -16.86
C TYR A 108 -2.85 -11.08 -17.85
N SER A 109 -1.56 -11.40 -17.69
CA SER A 109 -0.86 -12.40 -18.54
C SER A 109 -1.01 -13.85 -18.10
N ARG A 110 -1.53 -14.10 -16.89
CA ARG A 110 -1.83 -15.47 -16.43
C ARG A 110 -3.15 -16.00 -16.98
N ASP A 111 -4.07 -15.12 -17.39
CA ASP A 111 -5.27 -15.50 -18.13
C ASP A 111 -5.08 -15.58 -19.65
N SER A 112 -3.89 -15.26 -20.17
CA SER A 112 -3.56 -15.40 -21.61
C SER A 112 -2.55 -16.51 -21.91
N ASN A 113 -2.24 -17.37 -20.94
CA ASN A 113 -1.44 -18.58 -21.16
C ASN A 113 -2.26 -19.86 -21.00
N VAL A 114 -3.34 -19.95 -21.76
CA VAL A 114 -3.64 -21.18 -22.50
C VAL A 114 -3.37 -20.87 -23.97
N GLY A 115 -2.17 -21.23 -24.41
CA GLY A 115 -1.83 -21.41 -25.82
C GLY A 115 -1.42 -20.16 -26.59
N SER A 116 -0.13 -19.82 -26.56
CA SER A 116 0.54 -19.44 -27.80
C SER A 116 2.06 -19.55 -27.65
N GLU A 117 2.57 -20.67 -28.13
CA GLU A 117 3.95 -20.81 -28.60
C GLU A 117 4.29 -19.57 -29.46
N SER A 118 5.15 -18.69 -28.95
CA SER A 118 5.65 -17.55 -29.70
C SER A 118 6.64 -18.03 -30.76
N GLY A 119 6.08 -18.58 -31.84
CA GLY A 119 6.73 -18.68 -33.13
C GLY A 119 7.07 -17.28 -33.62
N LYS A 120 8.37 -17.00 -33.73
CA LYS A 120 8.92 -15.83 -34.42
C LYS A 120 8.33 -15.74 -35.83
N LYS A 121 7.36 -14.85 -36.07
CA LYS A 121 6.92 -14.55 -37.44
C LYS A 121 7.87 -13.52 -38.04
N ARG A 122 8.94 -14.03 -38.67
CA ARG A 122 9.62 -13.32 -39.75
C ARG A 122 8.64 -13.20 -40.91
N THR A 123 8.48 -11.99 -41.38
CA THR A 123 7.84 -11.65 -42.65
C THR A 123 8.57 -12.33 -43.80
N SER A 124 7.90 -13.20 -44.55
CA SER A 124 8.13 -13.32 -45.99
C SER A 124 6.96 -14.01 -46.64
N TYR A 125 6.36 -13.31 -47.60
CA TYR A 125 5.59 -13.90 -48.68
C TYR A 125 6.38 -15.05 -49.33
N GLY A 126 5.70 -16.16 -49.64
CA GLY A 126 6.30 -17.30 -50.29
C GLY A 126 5.28 -18.41 -50.50
N SER A 127 4.65 -18.41 -51.67
CA SER A 127 3.91 -19.53 -52.24
C SER A 127 4.75 -20.81 -52.18
N GLU A 128 4.16 -21.95 -51.81
CA GLU A 128 4.33 -23.23 -52.51
C GLU A 128 3.47 -24.36 -51.89
N LYS A 129 2.61 -24.96 -52.74
CA LYS A 129 2.02 -26.30 -52.57
C LYS A 129 3.13 -27.32 -52.29
N LYS A 130 2.91 -28.35 -51.44
CA LYS A 130 3.29 -29.77 -51.71
C LYS A 130 2.45 -30.75 -50.87
N VAL A 131 2.29 -31.91 -51.50
CA VAL A 131 1.37 -33.04 -51.34
C VAL A 131 1.99 -34.14 -50.45
N PHE A 132 1.14 -34.84 -49.71
CA PHE A 132 1.21 -36.20 -49.12
C PHE A 132 2.57 -36.93 -48.95
N ALA A 133 2.78 -37.52 -47.77
CA ALA A 133 3.36 -38.87 -47.66
C ALA A 133 2.95 -39.57 -46.35
N ASN A 134 2.42 -40.76 -46.54
CA ASN A 134 2.03 -41.83 -45.61
C ASN A 134 3.26 -42.49 -44.95
N ASN A 135 3.17 -42.90 -43.68
CA ASN A 135 3.76 -44.15 -43.19
C ASN A 135 3.37 -44.50 -41.74
N GLY A 136 2.97 -45.76 -41.53
CA GLY A 136 3.18 -46.50 -40.28
C GLY A 136 1.91 -46.91 -39.51
N GLY A 137 1.35 -48.08 -39.85
CA GLY A 137 0.23 -48.69 -39.13
C GLY A 137 0.60 -49.42 -37.84
N GLY A 138 -0.44 -49.85 -37.11
CA GLY A 138 -0.35 -50.81 -36.00
C GLY A 138 -1.20 -50.45 -34.79
N ASP A 139 -2.50 -50.81 -34.85
CA ASP A 139 -3.39 -51.28 -33.78
C ASP A 139 -3.20 -50.80 -32.32
N SER A 140 -4.15 -49.98 -31.81
CA SER A 140 -4.86 -50.20 -30.53
C SER A 140 -5.82 -49.03 -30.21
N ASP A 141 -7.09 -49.40 -30.00
CA ASP A 141 -8.14 -48.80 -29.16
C ASP A 141 -8.02 -47.31 -28.74
N GLY A 142 -8.96 -46.47 -29.18
CA GLY A 142 -8.99 -45.06 -28.82
C GLY A 142 -10.16 -44.29 -29.43
N THR A 143 -11.31 -44.41 -28.77
CA THR A 143 -12.45 -43.49 -28.68
C THR A 143 -12.56 -42.37 -29.72
N SER A 144 -13.65 -42.43 -30.49
CA SER A 144 -14.14 -41.41 -31.42
C SER A 144 -13.98 -39.97 -30.92
N ALA A 145 -13.61 -39.07 -31.84
CA ALA A 145 -13.37 -37.64 -31.69
C ALA A 145 -14.57 -36.77 -31.21
N SER A 146 -15.46 -37.31 -30.38
CA SER A 146 -16.72 -36.68 -29.94
C SER A 146 -16.69 -36.15 -28.50
N ASP A 147 -15.61 -36.36 -27.73
CA ASP A 147 -15.56 -36.01 -26.30
C ASP A 147 -15.18 -34.54 -25.99
N LYS A 148 -15.07 -33.68 -27.00
CA LYS A 148 -14.57 -32.30 -26.84
C LYS A 148 -15.65 -31.20 -26.81
N SER A 149 -16.93 -31.54 -26.88
CA SER A 149 -18.05 -30.59 -26.99
C SER A 149 -19.17 -30.76 -25.94
N LYS A 150 -18.86 -31.30 -24.75
CA LYS A 150 -19.88 -31.56 -23.72
C LYS A 150 -20.19 -30.32 -22.86
N LEU A 151 -21.36 -29.72 -23.06
CA LEU A 151 -21.92 -28.69 -22.18
C LEU A 151 -22.55 -29.32 -20.92
N VAL A 152 -22.38 -28.68 -19.76
CA VAL A 152 -23.01 -29.08 -18.50
C VAL A 152 -23.95 -27.97 -18.03
N PHE A 153 -25.25 -28.25 -18.06
CA PHE A 153 -26.30 -27.31 -17.65
C PHE A 153 -26.66 -27.52 -16.18
N PHE A 154 -26.49 -26.49 -15.36
CA PHE A 154 -26.88 -26.51 -13.95
C PHE A 154 -28.38 -26.28 -13.75
N ASP A 155 -29.07 -25.71 -14.73
CA ASP A 155 -30.53 -25.56 -14.74
C ASP A 155 -31.11 -26.28 -15.98
N ARG A 156 -32.08 -27.18 -15.76
CA ARG A 156 -32.63 -28.03 -16.83
C ARG A 156 -33.61 -27.32 -17.76
N LYS A 157 -33.92 -26.05 -17.49
CA LYS A 157 -35.00 -25.30 -18.17
C LYS A 157 -34.60 -24.67 -19.50
N LYS A 158 -33.31 -24.47 -19.76
CA LYS A 158 -32.80 -23.93 -21.03
C LYS A 158 -31.59 -24.76 -21.46
N GLN A 159 -31.75 -25.48 -22.56
CA GLN A 159 -30.70 -26.31 -23.17
C GLN A 159 -30.40 -25.71 -24.54
N PHE A 160 -29.13 -25.52 -24.85
CA PHE A 160 -28.65 -25.09 -26.17
C PHE A 160 -27.47 -25.97 -26.57
N GLU A 161 -27.21 -26.15 -27.86
CA GLU A 161 -26.04 -26.93 -28.30
C GLU A 161 -24.78 -26.06 -28.30
N LEU A 162 -23.61 -26.70 -28.28
CA LEU A 162 -22.35 -25.96 -28.35
C LEU A 162 -22.21 -25.27 -29.71
N GLU A 163 -22.69 -25.92 -30.74
CA GLU A 163 -22.69 -25.49 -32.12
C GLU A 163 -23.50 -24.19 -32.30
N ASP A 164 -24.61 -24.05 -31.57
CA ASP A 164 -25.44 -22.85 -31.56
C ASP A 164 -24.70 -21.68 -30.91
N LEU A 165 -23.98 -21.92 -29.81
CA LEU A 165 -23.18 -20.90 -29.14
C LEU A 165 -21.97 -20.46 -29.99
N LEU A 166 -21.35 -21.40 -30.71
CA LEU A 166 -20.21 -21.13 -31.59
C LEU A 166 -20.62 -20.36 -32.85
N LYS A 167 -21.87 -20.52 -33.29
CA LYS A 167 -22.44 -19.81 -34.45
C LYS A 167 -23.09 -18.48 -34.07
N ALA A 168 -23.44 -18.29 -32.80
CA ALA A 168 -24.07 -17.08 -32.27
C ALA A 168 -23.23 -15.82 -32.52
N SER A 169 -23.88 -14.74 -32.93
CA SER A 169 -23.23 -13.44 -33.01
C SER A 169 -22.99 -12.91 -31.59
N ALA A 170 -21.73 -12.60 -31.28
CA ALA A 170 -21.35 -12.02 -30.00
C ALA A 170 -21.14 -10.51 -30.13
N GLU A 171 -21.85 -9.74 -29.30
CA GLU A 171 -21.65 -8.30 -29.14
C GLU A 171 -20.94 -8.01 -27.82
N MET A 172 -19.87 -7.23 -27.84
CA MET A 172 -19.15 -6.88 -26.61
C MET A 172 -19.99 -5.89 -25.79
N LEU A 173 -20.38 -6.30 -24.59
CA LEU A 173 -21.16 -5.46 -23.67
C LEU A 173 -20.27 -4.57 -22.80
N GLY A 174 -19.11 -5.06 -22.37
CA GLY A 174 -18.23 -4.29 -21.50
C GLY A 174 -17.03 -5.07 -20.98
N LYS A 175 -16.01 -4.33 -20.54
CA LYS A 175 -14.78 -4.89 -19.99
C LYS A 175 -14.59 -4.45 -18.54
N GLY A 176 -14.55 -5.44 -17.64
CA GLY A 176 -14.32 -5.25 -16.21
C GLY A 176 -13.01 -5.87 -15.76
N SER A 177 -12.71 -5.76 -14.45
CA SER A 177 -11.54 -6.42 -13.85
C SER A 177 -11.63 -7.95 -13.84
N LEU A 178 -12.83 -8.51 -14.03
CA LEU A 178 -13.13 -9.95 -13.99
C LEU A 178 -13.24 -10.61 -15.38
N GLY A 179 -13.15 -9.84 -16.47
CA GLY A 179 -13.33 -10.37 -17.81
C GLY A 179 -14.00 -9.40 -18.78
N THR A 180 -14.21 -9.86 -20.01
CA THR A 180 -14.94 -9.10 -21.03
C THR A 180 -16.28 -9.79 -21.22
N VAL A 181 -17.37 -9.09 -20.92
CA VAL A 181 -18.70 -9.65 -21.05
C VAL A 181 -19.17 -9.48 -22.49
N TYR A 182 -19.57 -10.58 -23.09
CA TYR A 182 -20.17 -10.67 -24.41
C TYR A 182 -21.63 -11.09 -24.30
N ARG A 183 -22.47 -10.48 -25.12
CA ARG A 183 -23.84 -10.92 -25.37
C ARG A 183 -23.84 -11.78 -26.61
N ALA A 184 -24.02 -13.09 -26.44
CA ALA A 184 -24.26 -14.02 -27.54
C ALA A 184 -25.77 -14.12 -27.79
N VAL A 185 -26.20 -13.96 -29.04
CA VAL A 185 -27.58 -14.19 -29.45
C VAL A 185 -27.63 -15.47 -30.27
N LEU A 186 -28.35 -16.48 -29.77
CA LEU A 186 -28.52 -17.76 -30.44
C LEU A 186 -29.58 -17.66 -31.56
N ASP A 187 -29.64 -18.68 -32.42
CA ASP A 187 -30.55 -18.76 -33.57
C ASP A 187 -32.05 -18.73 -33.16
N ASP A 188 -32.36 -19.10 -31.92
CA ASP A 188 -33.69 -19.04 -31.29
C ASP A 188 -34.03 -17.67 -30.69
N GLY A 189 -33.15 -16.69 -30.83
CA GLY A 189 -33.32 -15.31 -30.33
C GLY A 189 -33.03 -15.16 -28.83
N ILE A 190 -32.60 -16.23 -28.15
CA ILE A 190 -32.22 -16.17 -26.74
C ILE A 190 -30.86 -15.49 -26.61
N ALA A 191 -30.79 -14.46 -25.76
CA ALA A 191 -29.54 -13.79 -25.43
C ALA A 191 -28.90 -14.42 -24.18
N VAL A 192 -27.63 -14.79 -24.29
CA VAL A 192 -26.81 -15.34 -23.21
C VAL A 192 -25.62 -14.42 -22.96
N ALA A 193 -25.29 -14.20 -21.70
CA ALA A 193 -24.08 -13.47 -21.31
C ALA A 193 -22.92 -14.46 -21.10
N VAL A 194 -21.80 -14.20 -21.76
CA VAL A 194 -20.54 -14.95 -21.65
C VAL A 194 -19.47 -14.00 -21.11
N ILE A 195 -18.69 -14.43 -20.13
CA ILE A 195 -17.65 -13.61 -19.46
C ILE A 195 -16.27 -14.13 -19.83
#